data_AF-D0Z0E5-F1
#
_entry.id   AF-D0Z0E5-F1
#
_cell.length_a   1.000
_cell.length_b   1.000
_cell.length_c   1.000
_cell.angle_alpha   90.00
_cell.angle_beta   90.00
_cell.angle_gamma   90.00
#
_symmetry.space_group_name_H-M   'P 1'
#
loop_
_entity.id
_entity.type
_entity.pdbx_description
1 polymer ?
#
loop_
_entity_poly.entity_id
_entity_poly.type
_entity_poly.pdbx_seq_one_letter_code
_entity_poly.pdbx_strand_id
1 'polypeptide(L)' 'MAYVNKGDAPQWLQDHFRFQIRTFWIGLLLLFVGGILSSVFVGFFIVIFAYVWYIVRCVKGMKSLSQGQAPANVETWLF' A
#
# COMPACT_ATOMS: atom_id res chain seq x y z
N MET A 1 -6.12 -10.55 -8.47
CA MET A 1 -5.01 -11.34 -9.04
C MET A 1 -3.92 -11.66 -8.03
N ALA A 2 -3.43 -10.72 -7.20
CA ALA A 2 -2.37 -10.98 -6.21
C ALA A 2 -2.65 -12.15 -5.22
N TYR A 3 -3.87 -12.28 -4.69
CA TYR A 3 -4.24 -13.41 -3.81
C TYR A 3 -4.31 -14.76 -4.54
N VAL A 4 -4.57 -14.74 -5.85
CA VAL A 4 -4.73 -15.94 -6.68
C VAL A 4 -3.36 -16.41 -7.20
N ASN A 5 -2.49 -15.48 -7.58
CA ASN A 5 -1.17 -15.77 -8.16
C ASN A 5 -0.06 -15.97 -7.12
N LYS A 6 -0.37 -15.90 -5.82
CA LYS A 6 0.64 -16.02 -4.76
C LYS A 6 1.21 -17.45 -4.63
N GLY A 7 0.44 -18.47 -4.97
CA GLY A 7 0.83 -19.88 -4.78
C GLY A 7 1.96 -20.34 -5.71
N ASP A 8 1.93 -19.90 -6.97
CA ASP A 8 2.88 -20.34 -8.01
C ASP A 8 3.99 -19.31 -8.29
N ALA A 9 3.99 -18.19 -7.58
CA ALA A 9 4.92 -17.10 -7.80
C ALA A 9 6.28 -17.34 -7.09
N PRO A 10 7.40 -16.89 -7.68
CA PRO A 10 8.69 -16.84 -7.00
C PRO A 10 8.60 -16.06 -5.69
N GLN A 11 9.40 -16.43 -4.69
CA GLN A 11 9.31 -15.88 -3.33
C GLN A 11 9.37 -14.33 -3.29
N TRP A 12 10.19 -13.71 -4.12
CA TRP A 12 10.28 -12.25 -4.25
C TRP A 12 8.98 -11.59 -4.73
N LEU A 13 8.20 -12.28 -5.57
CA LEU A 13 6.92 -11.82 -6.09
C LEU A 13 5.79 -12.08 -5.07
N GLN A 14 5.90 -13.14 -4.27
CA GLN A 14 4.98 -13.35 -3.14
C GLN A 14 5.09 -12.25 -2.09
N ASP A 15 6.32 -11.78 -1.82
CA ASP A 15 6.58 -10.64 -0.93
C ASP A 15 6.05 -9.33 -1.53
N HIS A 16 6.15 -9.17 -2.84
CA HIS A 16 5.53 -8.06 -3.56
C HIS A 16 4.00 -8.07 -3.42
N PHE A 17 3.35 -9.21 -3.61
CA PHE A 17 1.91 -9.35 -3.40
C PHE A 17 1.51 -9.06 -1.95
N ARG A 18 2.28 -9.54 -0.95
CA ARG A 18 2.05 -9.20 0.47
C ARG A 18 2.13 -7.69 0.70
N PHE A 19 3.15 -7.03 0.18
CA PHE A 19 3.33 -5.58 0.30
C PHE A 19 2.15 -4.79 -0.29
N GLN A 20 1.68 -5.18 -1.46
CA GLN A 20 0.58 -4.51 -2.15
C GLN A 20 -0.77 -4.72 -1.47
N ILE A 21 -1.05 -5.96 -1.04
CA ILE A 21 -2.27 -6.29 -0.27
C ILE A 21 -2.33 -5.45 1.00
N ARG A 22 -1.22 -5.36 1.73
CA ARG A 22 -1.16 -4.62 2.99
C ARG A 22 -1.31 -3.12 2.78
N THR A 23 -0.69 -2.57 1.74
CA THR A 23 -0.83 -1.15 1.36
C THR A 23 -2.28 -0.83 0.98
N PHE A 24 -2.97 -1.73 0.27
CA PHE A 24 -4.39 -1.58 -0.06
C PHE A 24 -5.26 -1.48 1.19
N TRP A 25 -5.10 -2.41 2.14
CA TRP A 25 -5.91 -2.41 3.37
C TRP A 25 -5.62 -1.20 4.27
N ILE A 26 -4.36 -0.79 4.40
CA ILE A 26 -4.01 0.43 5.16
C ILE A 26 -4.59 1.68 4.48
N GLY A 27 -4.44 1.79 3.16
CA GLY A 27 -5.00 2.90 2.39
C GLY A 27 -6.53 2.97 2.49
N LEU A 28 -7.21 1.83 2.38
CA LEU A 28 -8.66 1.73 2.53
C LEU A 28 -9.11 2.18 3.93
N LEU A 29 -8.42 1.75 4.98
CA LEU A 29 -8.73 2.14 6.35
C LEU A 29 -8.51 3.64 6.56
N LEU A 30 -7.38 4.19 6.10
CA LEU A 30 -7.10 5.62 6.20
C LEU A 30 -8.11 6.48 5.44
N LEU A 31 -8.52 6.05 4.24
CA LEU A 31 -9.57 6.73 3.47
C LEU A 31 -10.95 6.60 4.14
N PHE A 32 -11.27 5.45 4.73
CA PHE A 32 -12.53 5.25 5.45
C PHE A 32 -12.60 6.13 6.70
N VAL A 33 -11.54 6.12 7.52
CA VAL A 33 -11.44 6.97 8.72
C VAL A 33 -11.41 8.45 8.33
N GLY A 34 -10.61 8.82 7.33
CA GLY A 34 -10.57 10.19 6.80
C GLY A 34 -11.90 10.65 6.24
N GLY A 35 -12.65 9.77 5.57
CA GLY A 35 -14.01 10.02 5.09
C GLY A 35 -14.99 10.28 6.22
N ILE A 36 -14.97 9.47 7.29
CA ILE A 36 -15.83 9.71 8.47
C ILE A 36 -15.46 11.04 9.14
N LEU A 37 -14.17 11.28 9.36
CA LEU A 37 -13.68 12.52 10.00
C LEU A 37 -13.82 13.76 9.10
N SER A 38 -14.11 13.60 7.80
CA SER A 38 -14.28 14.73 6.88
C SER A 38 -15.47 15.62 7.28
N SER A 39 -16.44 15.03 7.98
CA SER A 39 -17.59 15.74 8.59
C SER A 39 -17.17 16.86 9.54
N VAL A 40 -15.95 16.80 10.11
CA VAL A 40 -15.41 17.77 11.08
C VAL A 40 -14.33 18.65 10.44
N PHE A 41 -14.23 18.72 9.10
CA PHE A 41 -13.15 19.33 8.31
C PHE A 41 -11.75 18.71 8.51
N VAL A 42 -11.44 18.17 9.69
CA VAL A 42 -10.16 17.53 10.02
C VAL A 42 -9.85 16.33 9.12
N GLY A 43 -10.88 15.58 8.69
CA GLY A 43 -10.67 14.44 7.81
C GLY A 43 -10.07 14.80 6.45
N PHE A 44 -10.19 16.04 5.99
CA PHE A 44 -9.60 16.47 4.72
C PHE A 44 -8.07 16.36 4.74
N PHE A 45 -7.43 16.75 5.85
CA PHE A 45 -5.97 16.60 6.01
C PHE A 45 -5.54 15.13 6.06
N ILE A 46 -6.34 14.28 6.71
CA ILE A 46 -6.09 12.84 6.80
C ILE A 46 -6.18 12.21 5.40
N VAL A 47 -7.18 12.57 4.62
CA VAL A 47 -7.36 12.06 3.25
C VAL A 47 -6.21 12.50 2.35
N ILE A 48 -5.79 13.77 2.40
CA ILE A 48 -4.63 14.26 1.61
C ILE A 48 -3.36 13.50 2.01
N PHE A 49 -3.08 13.36 3.30
CA PHE A 49 -1.93 12.61 3.79
C PHE A 49 -1.98 11.14 3.33
N ALA A 50 -3.14 10.49 3.48
CA ALA A 50 -3.34 9.12 3.03
C ALA A 50 -3.11 8.97 1.53
N TYR A 51 -3.54 9.95 0.73
CA TYR A 51 -3.35 9.96 -0.72
C TYR A 51 -1.88 10.05 -1.11
N VAL A 52 -1.13 11.00 -0.53
CA VAL A 52 0.31 11.14 -0.78
C VAL A 52 1.06 9.88 -0.32
N TRP A 53 0.75 9.37 0.87
CA TRP A 53 1.32 8.13 1.39
C TRP A 53 1.06 6.95 0.44
N TYR A 54 -0.16 6.82 -0.07
CA TYR A 54 -0.55 5.75 -0.99
C TYR A 54 0.23 5.81 -2.30
N ILE A 55 0.38 7.01 -2.89
CA ILE A 55 1.17 7.20 -4.12
C ILE A 55 2.63 6.78 -3.91
N VAL A 56 3.28 7.24 -2.83
CA VAL A 56 4.69 6.91 -2.56
C VAL A 56 4.87 5.40 -2.41
N ARG A 57 3.95 4.71 -1.75
CA ARG A 57 3.99 3.25 -1.58
C ARG A 57 3.78 2.51 -2.90
N CYS A 58 2.86 2.98 -3.75
CA CYS A 58 2.68 2.45 -5.10
C CYS A 58 3.94 2.61 -5.95
N VAL A 59 4.57 3.78 -5.95
CA VAL A 59 5.82 4.04 -6.70
C VAL A 59 6.95 3.15 -6.21
N LYS A 60 7.14 3.02 -4.90
CA LYS A 60 8.16 2.12 -4.32
C LYS A 60 7.91 0.67 -4.68
N GLY A 61 6.66 0.21 -4.60
CA GLY A 61 6.27 -1.11 -5.06
C GLY A 61 6.62 -1.33 -6.53
N MET A 62 6.16 -0.45 -7.42
CA MET A 62 6.44 -0.54 -8.86
C MET A 62 7.94 -0.50 -9.18
N LYS A 63 8.72 0.29 -8.45
CA LYS A 63 10.18 0.32 -8.59
C LYS A 63 10.82 -1.03 -8.24
N SER A 64 10.44 -1.64 -7.12
CA SER A 64 10.93 -2.98 -6.74
C SER A 64 10.50 -4.05 -7.74
N LEU A 65 9.27 -3.97 -8.27
CA LEU A 65 8.77 -4.87 -9.31
C LEU A 65 9.58 -4.77 -10.60
N SER A 66 9.86 -3.54 -11.07
CA SER A 66 10.66 -3.28 -12.27
C SER A 66 12.11 -3.77 -12.12
N GLN A 67 12.65 -3.73 -10.90
CA GLN A 67 13.98 -4.24 -10.59
C GLN A 67 14.04 -5.76 -10.39
N GLY A 68 12.89 -6.46 -10.40
CA GLY A 68 12.82 -7.90 -10.12
C GLY A 68 13.27 -8.26 -8.70
N GLN A 69 13.17 -7.31 -7.76
CA GLN A 69 13.63 -7.48 -6.38
C GLN A 69 12.45 -7.48 -5.42
N ALA A 70 12.60 -8.22 -4.33
CA ALA A 70 11.64 -8.15 -3.23
C ALA A 70 11.63 -6.70 -2.66
N PRO A 71 10.46 -6.20 -2.22
CA PRO A 71 10.41 -4.93 -1.52
C PRO A 71 11.34 -4.97 -0.31
N ALA A 72 12.26 -4.01 -0.19
CA ALA A 72 13.31 -4.00 0.84
C ALA A 72 12.76 -4.09 2.28
N ASN A 73 11.52 -3.67 2.51
CA ASN A 73 10.85 -3.81 3.79
C ASN A 73 9.34 -4.04 3.63
N VAL A 74 8.92 -5.30 3.71
CA VAL A 74 7.51 -5.71 3.59
C VAL A 74 6.67 -5.24 4.79
N GLU A 75 7.30 -5.10 5.97
CA GLU A 75 6.65 -4.77 7.24
C GLU A 75 6.57 -3.28 7.55
N THR A 76 7.33 -2.43 6.86
CA THR A 76 7.31 -0.99 7.13
C THR A 76 5.92 -0.42 6.88
N TRP A 77 5.39 0.25 7.90
CA TRP A 77 4.11 1.00 7.86
C TRP A 77 4.26 2.36 7.15
N LEU A 78 5.48 2.90 7.10
CA LEU A 78 5.81 4.18 6.47
C LEU A 78 6.56 3.99 5.13
N PHE A 79 7.58 4.81 4.89
CA PHE A 79 8.38 4.89 3.66
C PHE A 79 9.21 3.63 3.41
#